data_AF-A0A7V2MRT8-F1
#
_entry.id   AF-A0A7V2MRT8-F1
#
_cell.length_a   1.000
_cell.length_b   1.000
_cell.length_c   1.000
_cell.angle_alpha   90.00
_cell.angle_beta   90.00
_cell.angle_gamma   90.00
#
_symmetry.space_group_name_H-M   'P 1'
#
loop_
_entity.id
_entity.type
_entity.pdbx_description
1 polymer ?
#
loop_
_entity_poly.entity_id
_entity_poly.type
_entity_poly.pdbx_seq_one_letter_code
_entity_poly.pdbx_strand_id
1 'polypeptide(L)'
;MKILLIGDFSSKHTILWFKSYSKFFETYGFSLQKPIIDSKNILYIEPKFHSEKLKYIFALNELKDIYEQIKPNIIHAHFIQNYG
;
A
#
# COMPACT_ATOMS: atom_id res chain seq x y z
N MET A 1 6.39 -4.76 -15.94
CA MET A 1 5.21 -3.94 -15.57
C MET A 1 5.28 -3.69 -14.07
N LYS A 2 5.10 -2.44 -13.66
CA LYS A 2 5.12 -2.01 -12.25
C LYS A 2 3.72 -1.88 -11.70
N ILE A 3 3.47 -2.49 -10.55
CA ILE A 3 2.18 -2.42 -9.85
C ILE A 3 2.39 -1.77 -8.50
N LEU A 4 1.59 -0.75 -8.17
CA LEU A 4 1.50 -0.18 -6.83
C LEU A 4 0.21 -0.66 -6.17
N LEU A 5 0.34 -1.55 -5.18
CA LEU A 5 -0.76 -2.03 -4.36
C LEU A 5 -0.89 -1.13 -3.12
N ILE A 6 -1.96 -0.35 -3.07
CA ILE A 6 -2.31 0.50 -1.91
C ILE A 6 -3.23 -0.31 -1.02
N GLY A 7 -2.86 -0.56 0.23
CA GLY A 7 -3.71 -1.33 1.14
C GLY A 7 -3.15 -1.52 2.54
N ASP A 8 -3.87 -2.28 3.37
CA ASP A 8 -3.43 -2.60 4.72
C ASP A 8 -2.53 -3.83 4.73
N PHE A 9 -1.23 -3.63 4.88
CA PHE A 9 -0.23 -4.72 4.94
C PHE A 9 -0.07 -5.34 6.33
N SER A 10 -0.90 -4.96 7.30
CA SER A 10 -1.14 -5.77 8.50
C SER A 10 -2.08 -6.95 8.22
N SER A 11 -2.87 -6.88 7.14
CA SER A 11 -3.81 -7.92 6.74
C SER A 11 -3.15 -9.00 5.88
N LYS A 12 -3.39 -10.27 6.24
CA LYS A 12 -2.98 -11.44 5.45
C LYS A 12 -3.55 -11.40 4.03
N HIS A 13 -4.74 -10.84 3.83
CA HIS A 13 -5.38 -10.78 2.52
C HIS A 13 -4.60 -9.88 1.54
N THR A 14 -4.24 -8.67 1.97
CA THR A 14 -3.40 -7.75 1.17
C THR A 14 -2.05 -8.37 0.85
N ILE A 15 -1.45 -9.06 1.83
CA ILE A 15 -0.17 -9.77 1.64
C ILE A 15 -0.28 -10.88 0.59
N LEU A 16 -1.40 -11.62 0.54
CA LEU A 16 -1.62 -12.65 -0.47
C LEU A 16 -1.71 -12.05 -1.88
N TRP A 17 -2.38 -10.90 -2.03
CA TRP A 17 -2.41 -10.16 -3.29
C TRP A 17 -1.02 -9.69 -3.70
N PHE A 18 -0.30 -9.05 -2.79
CA PHE A 18 1.06 -8.58 -3.02
C PHE A 18 1.99 -9.72 -3.46
N LYS A 19 1.98 -10.85 -2.74
CA LYS A 19 2.79 -12.03 -3.08
C LYS A 19 2.39 -12.62 -4.43
N SER A 20 1.09 -12.66 -4.73
CA SER A 20 0.59 -13.18 -6.00
C SER A 20 1.04 -12.32 -7.19
N TYR A 21 0.90 -11.00 -7.10
CA TYR A 21 1.40 -10.10 -8.14
C TYR A 21 2.92 -10.13 -8.27
N SER A 22 3.65 -10.20 -7.15
CA SER A 22 5.12 -10.24 -7.14
C SER A 22 5.71 -11.45 -7.87
N LYS A 23 4.93 -12.50 -8.14
CA LYS A 23 5.38 -13.64 -8.94
C LYS A 23 5.52 -13.31 -10.43
N PHE A 24 4.79 -12.29 -10.90
CA PHE A 24 4.66 -12.00 -12.32
C PHE A 24 5.06 -10.55 -12.67
N PHE A 25 5.04 -9.65 -11.69
CA PHE A 25 5.22 -8.22 -11.89
C PHE A 25 6.11 -7.60 -10.81
N GLU A 26 6.75 -6.49 -11.15
CA GLU A 26 7.48 -5.66 -10.19
C GLU A 26 6.46 -4.95 -9.30
N THR A 27 6.23 -5.50 -8.13
CA THR A 27 5.12 -5.09 -7.26
C THR A 27 5.64 -4.33 -6.05
N TYR A 28 5.06 -3.16 -5.81
CA TYR A 28 5.29 -2.31 -4.66
C TYR A 28 4.04 -2.23 -3.81
N GLY A 29 4.21 -2.17 -2.50
CA GLY A 29 3.14 -1.99 -1.52
C GLY A 29 3.19 -0.61 -0.91
N PHE A 30 2.05 0.01 -0.68
CA PHE A 30 1.91 1.19 0.17
C PHE A 30 0.93 0.91 1.29
N SER A 31 1.34 1.17 2.53
CA SER A 31 0.55 0.93 3.75
C SER A 31 0.64 2.08 4.73
N LEU A 32 -0.49 2.43 5.32
CA LEU A 32 -0.59 3.31 6.49
C LEU A 32 -0.63 2.53 7.82
N GLN A 33 -0.61 1.20 7.75
CA GLN A 33 -0.49 0.33 8.91
C GLN A 33 0.83 -0.42 8.85
N LYS A 34 1.41 -0.67 10.03
CA LYS A 34 2.68 -1.39 10.14
C LYS A 34 2.55 -2.77 9.48
N PRO A 35 3.36 -3.09 8.47
CA PRO A 35 3.27 -4.36 7.79
C PRO A 35 3.71 -5.49 8.72
N ILE A 36 3.06 -6.65 8.59
CA ILE A 36 3.43 -7.86 9.36
C ILE A 36 4.45 -8.75 8.62
N ILE A 37 4.91 -8.31 7.45
CA ILE A 37 5.98 -8.97 6.69
C ILE A 37 7.11 -7.98 6.43
N ASP A 38 8.34 -8.49 6.42
CA ASP A 38 9.51 -7.71 6.02
C ASP A 38 9.69 -7.79 4.49
N SER A 39 9.54 -6.65 3.82
CA SER A 39 9.79 -6.52 2.40
C SER A 39 10.26 -5.12 2.07
N LYS A 40 11.38 -5.01 1.36
CA LYS A 40 11.94 -3.73 0.87
C LYS A 40 11.01 -3.00 -0.10
N ASN A 41 10.07 -3.72 -0.72
CA ASN A 41 9.14 -3.17 -1.70
C ASN A 41 7.82 -2.71 -1.05
N ILE A 42 7.67 -2.84 0.27
CA ILE A 42 6.52 -2.32 1.01
C ILE A 42 6.93 -1.03 1.69
N LEU A 43 6.30 0.05 1.27
CA LEU A 43 6.47 1.38 1.81
C LEU A 43 5.42 1.61 2.89
N TYR A 44 5.89 1.61 4.13
CA TYR A 44 5.09 1.94 5.30
C TYR A 44 5.30 3.40 5.67
N ILE A 45 4.21 4.13 5.84
CA ILE A 45 4.22 5.47 6.42
C ILE A 45 3.36 5.45 7.67
N GLU A 46 3.97 5.79 8.80
CA GLU A 46 3.25 5.99 10.03
C GLU A 46 2.35 7.23 9.92
N PRO A 47 1.02 7.09 10.09
CA PRO A 47 0.11 8.21 9.95
C PRO A 47 0.39 9.30 10.98
N LYS A 48 0.46 10.55 10.52
CA LYS A 48 0.52 11.72 11.42
C LYS A 48 -0.73 11.87 12.29
N PHE A 49 -1.86 11.31 11.84
CA PHE A 49 -3.14 11.34 12.53
C PHE A 49 -3.72 9.93 12.65
N HIS A 50 -4.25 9.60 13.82
CA HIS A 50 -4.87 8.29 14.10
C HIS A 50 -6.36 8.24 13.71
N SER A 51 -6.91 9.33 13.14
CA SER A 51 -8.28 9.33 12.63
C SER A 51 -8.40 8.41 11.42
N GLU A 52 -9.32 7.44 11.47
CA GLU A 52 -9.58 6.47 10.41
C GLU A 52 -9.82 7.09 9.03
N LYS A 53 -10.45 8.28 8.99
CA LYS A 53 -10.76 8.98 7.73
C LYS A 53 -9.65 9.94 7.32
N LEU A 54 -9.16 10.74 8.25
CA LEU A 54 -8.22 11.82 7.91
C LEU A 54 -6.82 11.29 7.58
N LYS A 55 -6.42 10.14 8.15
CA LYS A 55 -5.10 9.53 7.88
C LYS A 55 -4.82 9.35 6.39
N TYR A 56 -5.83 8.98 5.61
CA TYR A 56 -5.71 8.78 4.17
C TYR A 56 -5.57 10.09 3.39
N ILE A 57 -6.29 11.15 3.81
CA ILE A 57 -6.21 12.46 3.17
C ILE A 57 -4.82 13.06 3.34
N PHE A 58 -4.28 12.98 4.56
CA PHE A 58 -2.96 13.54 4.86
C PHE A 58 -1.83 12.75 4.22
N ALA A 59 -2.01 11.46 3.97
CA ALA A 59 -1.04 10.61 3.28
C ALA A 59 -0.98 10.82 1.76
N LEU A 60 -1.86 11.64 1.17
CA LEU A 60 -1.91 11.84 -0.28
C LEU A 60 -0.63 12.47 -0.83
N ASN A 61 0.00 13.36 -0.07
CA ASN A 61 1.26 14.00 -0.49
C ASN A 61 2.38 12.96 -0.56
N GLU A 62 2.53 12.16 0.49
CA GLU A 62 3.54 11.11 0.52
C GLU A 62 3.25 10.01 -0.50
N LEU A 63 1.98 9.65 -0.72
CA LEU A 63 1.59 8.71 -1.78
C LEU A 63 1.92 9.26 -3.18
N LYS A 64 1.74 10.56 -3.39
CA LYS A 64 2.12 11.21 -4.66
C LYS A 64 3.63 11.13 -4.89
N ASP A 65 4.43 11.39 -3.86
CA ASP A 65 5.89 11.28 -3.96
C ASP A 65 6.33 9.84 -4.29
N ILE A 66 5.71 8.86 -3.63
CA ILE A 66 5.92 7.44 -3.92
C ILE A 66 5.51 7.09 -5.36
N TYR A 67 4.38 7.60 -5.82
CA TYR A 67 3.93 7.41 -7.19
C TYR A 67 4.95 7.95 -8.20
N GLU A 68 5.47 9.16 -7.98
CA GLU A 68 6.48 9.77 -8.85
C GLU A 68 7.83 9.03 -8.83
N GLN A 69 8.19 8.43 -7.70
CA GLN A 69 9.41 7.62 -7.57
C GLN A 69 9.29 6.27 -8.29
N ILE A 70 8.18 5.56 -8.09
CA ILE A 70 7.98 4.22 -8.64
C ILE A 70 7.61 4.30 -10.13
N LYS A 71 6.75 5.26 -10.48
CA LYS A 71 6.04 5.40 -11.76
C LYS A 71 5.33 4.10 -12.15
N PRO A 72 4.35 3.64 -11.34
CA PRO A 72 3.67 2.38 -11.58
C PRO A 72 2.83 2.45 -12.86
N ASN A 73 2.72 1.34 -13.58
CA ASN A 73 1.82 1.22 -14.72
C ASN A 73 0.37 0.99 -14.28
N ILE A 74 0.19 0.31 -13.13
CA ILE A 74 -1.10 -0.01 -12.55
C ILE A 74 -1.08 0.38 -11.07
N ILE A 75 -2.13 1.07 -10.64
CA ILE A 75 -2.44 1.27 -9.22
C ILE A 75 -3.59 0.33 -8.88
N HIS A 76 -3.38 -0.58 -7.93
CA HIS A 76 -4.43 -1.40 -7.36
C HIS A 76 -4.71 -0.89 -5.95
N ALA A 77 -5.83 -0.20 -5.78
CA ALA A 77 -6.29 0.26 -4.48
C ALA A 77 -7.14 -0.81 -3.80
N HIS A 78 -6.59 -1.45 -2.77
CA HIS A 78 -7.28 -2.41 -1.91
C HIS A 78 -7.71 -1.71 -0.62
N PHE A 79 -8.90 -1.11 -0.66
CA PHE A 79 -9.51 -0.46 0.50
C PHE A 79 -10.40 -1.45 1.26
N ILE A 80 -9.96 -1.88 2.44
CA ILE A 80 -10.84 -2.51 3.43
C ILE A 80 -11.67 -1.39 4.06
N GLN A 81 -12.83 -1.08 3.48
CA GLN A 81 -13.90 -0.42 4.22
C GLN A 81 -15.09 -1.36 4.50
N ASN A 82 -15.11 -2.59 3.98
CA ASN A 82 -16.31 -3.44 4.00
C ASN A 82 -16.06 -4.95 4.23
N TYR A 83 -15.19 -5.33 5.16
CA TYR A 83 -15.39 -6.60 5.86
C TYR A 83 -15.70 -6.18 7.30
N GLY A 84 -17.01 -6.10 7.58
CA GLY A 84 -17.59 -5.45 8.76
C GLY A 84 -17.13 -5.97 10.10
#